data_AF-A0A3N0ZME7-F1
#
_entry.id   AF-A0A3N0ZME7-F1
#
_cell.length_a   1.000
_cell.length_b   1.000
_cell.length_c   1.000
_cell.angle_alpha   90.00
_cell.angle_beta   90.00
_cell.angle_gamma   90.00
#
_symmetry.space_group_name_H-M   'P 1'
#
loop_
_entity.id
_entity.type
_entity.pdbx_description
1 polymer ?
#
loop_
_entity_poly.entity_id
_entity_poly.type
_entity_poly.pdbx_seq_one_letter_code
_entity_poly.pdbx_strand_id
1 'polypeptide(L)'
;RLPEITGILSGVYIGCFEMGVTFVLWLLALKYSETTAKVSNLIYLSPFLSLIFIALILHEAIHISSLFGLILIISGILIQQIKRVR
;
A
#
# COMPACT_ATOMS: atom_id res chain seq x y z
N ARG A 1 -19.64 4.88 -26.56
CA ARG A 1 -18.80 3.75 -27.01
C ARG A 1 -18.85 2.72 -25.90
N LEU A 2 -19.38 1.52 -26.15
CA LEU A 2 -19.36 0.45 -25.15
C LEU A 2 -17.90 0.19 -24.76
N PRO A 3 -17.58 0.00 -23.47
CA PRO A 3 -16.22 -0.32 -23.06
C PRO A 3 -15.79 -1.61 -23.76
N GLU A 4 -14.56 -1.63 -24.25
CA GLU A 4 -13.98 -2.84 -24.84
C GLU A 4 -14.00 -3.97 -23.80
N ILE A 5 -14.15 -5.21 -24.25
CA ILE A 5 -14.24 -6.39 -23.38
C ILE A 5 -13.02 -6.48 -22.46
N THR A 6 -11.86 -6.05 -22.95
CA THR A 6 -10.62 -5.85 -22.17
C THR A 6 -10.80 -4.93 -20.98
N GLY A 7 -11.48 -3.79 -21.13
CA GLY A 7 -11.75 -2.86 -20.04
C GLY A 7 -12.65 -3.47 -18.96
N ILE A 8 -13.66 -4.25 -19.36
CA ILE A 8 -14.53 -4.96 -18.42
C ILE A 8 -13.75 -6.03 -17.67
N LEU A 9 -12.94 -6.84 -18.36
CA LEU A 9 -12.12 -7.89 -17.75
C LEU A 9 -11.08 -7.32 -16.78
N SER A 10 -10.40 -6.22 -17.15
CA SER A 10 -9.48 -5.52 -16.26
C SER A 10 -10.20 -4.96 -15.02
N GLY A 11 -11.40 -4.40 -15.19
CA GLY A 11 -12.21 -3.90 -14.09
C GLY A 11 -12.63 -5.01 -13.11
N VAL A 12 -13.02 -6.18 -13.63
CA VAL A 12 -13.32 -7.36 -12.80
C VAL A 12 -12.07 -7.84 -12.07
N TYR A 13 -10.92 -7.89 -12.74
CA TYR A 13 -9.65 -8.30 -12.11
C TYR A 13 -9.26 -7.37 -10.95
N ILE A 14 -9.22 -6.05 -11.18
CA ILE A 14 -8.86 -5.06 -10.15
C ILE A 14 -9.89 -5.10 -9.01
N GLY A 15 -11.19 -5.17 -9.34
CA GLY A 15 -12.26 -5.22 -8.36
C GLY A 15 -12.21 -6.45 -7.46
N CYS A 16 -11.99 -7.63 -8.04
CA CYS A 16 -11.95 -8.88 -7.27
C CYS A 16 -10.62 -9.09 -6.54
N PHE A 17 -9.50 -9.01 -7.25
CA PHE A 17 -8.19 -9.37 -6.68
C PHE A 17 -7.54 -8.21 -5.93
N GLU A 18 -7.35 -7.06 -6.59
CA GLU A 18 -6.59 -5.96 -6.01
C GLU A 18 -7.34 -5.23 -4.91
N MET A 19 -8.68 -5.12 -5.03
CA MET A 19 -9.51 -4.41 -4.07
C MET A 19 -10.33 -5.35 -3.18
N GLY A 20 -11.00 -6.37 -3.75
CA GLY A 20 -11.91 -7.24 -2.99
C GLY A 20 -11.19 -8.17 -2.02
N VAL A 21 -10.35 -9.06 -2.53
CA VAL A 21 -9.62 -10.07 -1.74
C VAL A 21 -8.69 -9.41 -0.72
N THR A 22 -7.92 -8.41 -1.14
CA THR A 22 -7.03 -7.64 -0.24
C THR A 22 -7.81 -6.97 0.89
N PHE A 23 -9.00 -6.44 0.62
CA PHE A 23 -9.84 -5.82 1.65
C PHE A 23 -10.42 -6.84 2.63
N VAL A 24 -10.84 -8.01 2.16
CA VAL A 24 -11.26 -9.10 3.05
C VAL A 24 -10.09 -9.56 3.93
N LEU A 25 -8.90 -9.75 3.35
CA LEU A 25 -7.69 -10.09 4.12
C LEU A 25 -7.34 -9.01 5.15
N TRP A 26 -7.47 -7.74 4.78
CA TRP A 26 -7.30 -6.61 5.69
C TRP A 26 -8.28 -6.65 6.87
N LEU A 27 -9.57 -6.88 6.60
CA LEU A 27 -10.58 -7.01 7.65
C LEU A 27 -10.32 -8.22 8.56
N LEU A 28 -9.89 -9.35 8.01
CA LEU A 28 -9.50 -10.52 8.79
C LEU A 28 -8.30 -10.19 9.68
N ALA A 29 -7.26 -9.53 9.15
CA ALA A 29 -6.10 -9.10 9.92
C ALA A 29 -6.50 -8.16 11.07
N LEU A 30 -7.42 -7.22 10.82
CA LEU A 30 -7.96 -6.36 11.87
C LEU A 30 -8.76 -7.13 12.93
N LYS A 31 -9.55 -8.13 12.52
CA LYS A 31 -10.37 -8.94 13.43
C LYS A 31 -9.53 -9.86 14.33
N TYR A 32 -8.44 -10.42 13.79
CA TYR A 32 -7.59 -11.38 14.51
C TYR A 32 -6.36 -10.77 15.17
N SER A 33 -5.98 -9.53 14.85
CA SER A 33 -4.85 -8.85 15.50
C SER A 33 -5.22 -8.41 16.92
N GLU A 34 -4.28 -8.61 17.85
CA GLU A 34 -4.37 -8.11 19.23
C GLU A 34 -4.64 -6.61 19.31
N THR A 35 -4.11 -5.84 18.33
CA THR A 35 -4.33 -4.40 18.25
C THR A 35 -4.46 -3.96 16.80
N THR A 36 -5.52 -3.20 16.51
CA THR A 36 -5.70 -2.46 15.25
C THR A 36 -4.48 -1.58 14.94
N ALA A 37 -3.87 -1.06 16.01
CA ALA A 37 -2.63 -0.30 16.00
C ALA A 37 -1.50 -0.92 15.17
N LYS A 38 -1.17 -2.19 15.47
CA LYS A 38 -0.06 -2.91 14.83
C LYS A 38 -0.35 -3.11 13.35
N VAL A 39 -1.57 -3.52 13.00
CA VAL A 39 -1.98 -3.76 11.61
C VAL A 39 -1.96 -2.45 10.80
N SER A 40 -2.50 -1.36 11.35
CA SER A 40 -2.47 -0.03 10.70
C SER A 40 -1.05 0.47 10.46
N ASN A 41 -0.11 0.19 11.37
CA ASN A 41 1.28 0.58 11.17
C ASN A 41 1.95 -0.17 10.01
N LEU A 42 1.49 -1.38 9.66
CA LEU A 42 2.05 -2.14 8.53
C LEU A 42 1.71 -1.51 7.17
N ILE A 43 0.59 -0.79 7.04
CA ILE A 43 0.23 -0.08 5.80
C ILE A 43 1.34 0.90 5.41
N TYR A 44 2.01 1.50 6.40
CA TYR A 44 3.07 2.46 6.15
C TYR A 44 4.32 1.86 5.48
N LEU A 45 4.44 0.52 5.44
CA LEU A 45 5.48 -0.16 4.68
C LEU A 45 5.16 -0.21 3.17
N SER A 46 3.90 0.00 2.77
CA SER A 46 3.44 0.00 1.38
C SER A 46 4.27 0.92 0.47
N PRO A 47 4.45 2.23 0.74
CA PRO A 47 5.24 3.09 -0.14
C PRO A 47 6.71 2.66 -0.30
N PHE A 48 7.30 2.04 0.72
CA PHE A 48 8.65 1.49 0.65
C PHE A 48 8.71 0.25 -0.26
N LEU A 49 7.81 -0.71 -0.03
CA LEU A 49 7.68 -1.91 -0.85
C LEU A 49 7.37 -1.56 -2.31
N SER A 50 6.49 -0.59 -2.54
CA SER A 50 6.16 -0.10 -3.88
C SER A 50 7.40 0.40 -4.62
N LEU A 51 8.27 1.20 -3.99
CA LEU A 51 9.51 1.67 -4.63
C LEU A 51 10.48 0.52 -4.94
N ILE A 52 10.60 -0.46 -4.04
CA ILE A 52 11.40 -1.66 -4.29
C ILE A 52 10.85 -2.43 -5.49
N PHE A 53 9.54 -2.67 -5.54
CA PHE A 53 8.92 -3.39 -6.66
C PHE A 53 9.02 -2.62 -7.97
N ILE A 54 8.87 -1.30 -7.96
CA ILE A 54 9.08 -0.47 -9.15
C ILE A 54 10.52 -0.60 -9.67
N ALA A 55 11.52 -0.54 -8.78
CA ALA A 55 12.92 -0.69 -9.19
C ALA A 55 13.28 -2.11 -9.65
N LEU A 56 12.74 -3.15 -9.01
CA LEU A 56 13.10 -4.55 -9.30
C LEU A 56 12.28 -5.18 -10.43
N ILE A 57 10.98 -4.89 -10.49
CA ILE A 57 10.05 -5.52 -11.45
C ILE A 57 9.93 -4.64 -12.69
N LEU A 58 9.66 -3.34 -12.51
CA LEU A 58 9.47 -2.41 -13.62
C LEU A 58 10.81 -1.88 -14.18
N HIS A 59 11.92 -2.05 -13.44
CA HIS A 59 13.25 -1.53 -13.80
C HIS A 59 13.27 -0.03 -14.07
N GLU A 60 12.35 0.72 -13.46
CA GLU A 60 12.27 2.17 -13.61
C GLU A 60 13.31 2.88 -12.74
N ALA A 61 13.88 3.96 -13.29
CA ALA A 61 14.81 4.81 -12.55
C ALA A 61 14.07 5.54 -11.43
N ILE A 62 14.44 5.28 -10.17
CA ILE A 62 13.88 6.00 -9.03
C ILE A 62 14.41 7.44 -9.06
N HIS A 63 13.50 8.39 -9.28
CA HIS A 63 13.81 9.82 -9.21
C HIS A 63 14.09 10.26 -7.77
N ILE A 64 14.94 11.28 -7.62
CA ILE A 64 15.28 11.88 -6.33
C ILE A 64 14.02 12.41 -5.61
N SER A 65 13.01 12.87 -6.35
CA SER A 65 11.72 13.28 -5.80
C SER A 65 11.00 12.16 -5.04
N SER A 66 11.04 10.92 -5.54
CA SER A 66 10.48 9.73 -4.86
C SER A 66 11.23 9.42 -3.57
N LEU A 67 12.56 9.64 -3.54
CA LEU A 67 13.36 9.48 -2.34
C LEU A 67 12.99 10.53 -1.27
N PHE A 68 12.84 11.80 -1.65
CA PHE A 68 12.36 12.85 -0.73
C PHE A 68 10.95 12.56 -0.22
N GLY A 69 10.05 12.08 -1.08
CA GLY A 69 8.71 11.65 -0.67
C GLY A 69 8.76 10.50 0.34
N LEU A 70 9.63 9.51 0.13
CA LEU A 70 9.84 8.41 1.06
C LEU A 70 10.37 8.90 2.41
N ILE A 71 11.36 9.80 2.42
CA ILE A 71 11.90 10.41 3.65
C ILE A 71 10.80 11.16 4.41
N LEU A 72 9.94 11.90 3.71
CA LEU A 72 8.82 12.63 4.31
C LEU A 72 7.81 11.66 4.96
N ILE A 73 7.47 10.57 4.27
CA ILE A 73 6.56 9.54 4.79
C ILE A 73 7.17 8.89 6.05
N ILE A 74 8.43 8.45 5.98
CA ILE A 74 9.15 7.83 7.12
C ILE A 74 9.18 8.79 8.31
N SER A 75 9.50 10.07 8.07
CA SER A 75 9.53 11.09 9.14
C SER A 75 8.16 11.26 9.79
N GLY A 76 7.08 11.30 9.00
CA GLY A 76 5.71 11.38 9.50
C GLY A 76 5.34 10.17 10.37
N ILE A 77 5.72 8.95 9.95
CA ILE A 77 5.48 7.72 10.70
C ILE A 77 6.23 7.72 12.03
N LEU A 78 7.51 8.11 12.03
CA LEU A 78 8.33 8.19 13.25
C LEU A 78 7.70 9.16 14.25
N ILE A 79 7.28 10.34 13.80
CA ILE A 79 6.58 11.31 14.65
C ILE A 79 5.28 10.72 15.20
N GLN A 80 4.48 10.06 14.36
CA GLN A 80 3.22 9.45 14.76
C GLN A 80 3.42 8.32 15.78
N GLN A 81 4.45 7.49 15.60
CA GLN A 81 4.79 6.44 16.56
C GLN A 81 5.27 7.01 17.89
N ILE A 82 6.15 8.02 17.87
CA ILE A 82 6.65 8.67 19.09
C ILE A 82 5.48 9.29 19.88
N LYS A 83 4.53 9.95 19.19
CA LYS A 83 3.32 10.50 19.83
C LYS A 83 2.36 9.45 20.36
N ARG A 84 2.37 8.23 19.83
CA ARG A 84 1.49 7.14 20.27
C ARG A 84 2.06 6.37 21.46
N VAL A 85 3.39 6.33 21.58
CA VAL A 85 4.10 5.70 22.71
C VAL A 85 4.07 6.59 23.97
N ARG A 86 3.84 7.89 23.81
CA ARG A 86 3.66 8.87 24.89
C ARG A 86 2.19 9.08 25.21
#